data_AF-A0AAV6VEV8-F1
#
_entry.id   AF-A0AAV6VEV8-F1
#
_cell.length_a   1.000
_cell.length_b   1.000
_cell.length_c   1.000
_cell.angle_alpha   90.00
_cell.angle_beta   90.00
_cell.angle_gamma   90.00
#
_symmetry.space_group_name_H-M   'P 1'
#
loop_
_entity.id
_entity.type
_entity.pdbx_description
1 polymer ?
#
loop_
_entity_poly.entity_id
_entity_poly.type
_entity_poly.pdbx_seq_one_letter_code
_entity_poly.pdbx_strand_id
1 'polypeptide(L)'
;MFETFLFILCLAGVLVSAERGCPYPEDVQPCRCVEFVEGGEKNEMVCVGVHDTEALLRVFENSRRFHFSELTLWNSSLQYIPHQIFDDVMVKNLYMKDVTLRIIFDEVPISDPGLTHLWAYEVCYLFQ
;
A
#
# COMPACT_ATOMS: atom_id res chain seq x y z
N MET A 1 -1.10 -52.66 17.82
CA MET A 1 -2.00 -52.55 16.65
C MET A 1 -2.87 -51.34 16.93
N PHE A 2 -2.44 -50.13 16.52
CA PHE A 2 -2.90 -49.46 15.28
C PHE A 2 -4.44 -49.27 15.36
N GLU A 3 -5.05 -48.08 15.46
CA GLU A 3 -4.77 -46.85 14.70
C GLU A 3 -5.27 -45.58 15.41
N THR A 4 -4.41 -44.57 15.39
CA THR A 4 -4.71 -43.16 15.63
C THR A 4 -5.32 -42.60 14.35
N PHE A 5 -6.64 -42.36 14.28
CA PHE A 5 -7.23 -41.71 13.11
C PHE A 5 -7.03 -40.20 13.17
N LEU A 6 -6.06 -39.78 12.36
CA LEU A 6 -5.61 -38.44 12.06
C LEU A 6 -6.77 -37.45 11.79
N PHE A 7 -6.81 -36.39 12.58
CA PHE A 7 -7.32 -35.09 12.17
C PHE A 7 -6.52 -34.59 10.96
N ILE A 8 -7.08 -34.63 9.76
CA ILE A 8 -6.56 -33.85 8.63
C ILE A 8 -7.61 -32.80 8.30
N LEU A 9 -7.49 -31.66 8.99
CA LEU A 9 -7.99 -30.38 8.51
C LEU A 9 -7.35 -30.12 7.14
N CYS A 10 -8.11 -30.31 6.07
CA CYS A 10 -7.82 -29.70 4.78
C CYS A 10 -7.97 -28.18 4.91
N LEU A 11 -6.98 -27.52 5.52
CA LEU A 11 -6.71 -26.11 5.28
C LEU A 11 -6.16 -26.01 3.86
N ALA A 12 -7.07 -26.04 2.89
CA ALA A 12 -6.79 -25.49 1.57
C ALA A 12 -6.64 -23.98 1.74
N GLY A 13 -5.45 -23.56 2.19
CA GLY A 13 -5.03 -22.18 2.09
C GLY A 13 -5.06 -21.82 0.62
N VAL A 14 -6.01 -20.98 0.23
CA VAL A 14 -6.03 -20.37 -1.08
C VAL A 14 -4.76 -19.52 -1.15
N LEU A 15 -3.73 -20.06 -1.81
CA LEU A 15 -2.57 -19.27 -2.22
C LEU A 15 -3.09 -18.30 -3.29
N VAL A 16 -3.56 -17.14 -2.84
CA VAL A 16 -3.84 -16.00 -3.73
C VAL A 16 -2.49 -15.58 -4.27
N SER A 17 -2.16 -16.05 -5.48
CA SER A 17 -1.00 -15.55 -6.20
C SER A 17 -1.24 -14.09 -6.50
N ALA A 18 -0.32 -13.22 -6.09
CA ALA A 18 -0.40 -11.82 -6.45
C ALA A 18 -0.39 -11.65 -7.96
N GLU A 19 -1.22 -10.72 -8.43
CA GLU A 19 -1.28 -10.27 -9.81
C GLU A 19 -0.05 -9.40 -10.10
N ARG A 20 0.46 -9.52 -11.33
CA ARG A 20 1.63 -8.78 -11.80
C ARG A 20 1.21 -7.50 -12.53
N GLY A 21 2.13 -6.54 -12.55
CA GLY A 21 1.92 -5.26 -13.21
C GLY A 21 0.91 -4.38 -12.49
N CYS A 22 0.20 -3.55 -13.25
CA CYS A 22 -0.72 -2.56 -12.71
C CYS A 22 -2.19 -3.01 -12.77
N PRO A 23 -3.00 -2.65 -11.75
CA PRO A 23 -4.45 -2.78 -11.82
C PRO A 23 -5.06 -1.92 -12.93
N TYR A 24 -6.32 -2.18 -13.25
CA TYR A 24 -7.06 -1.34 -14.19
C TYR A 24 -7.17 0.10 -13.65
N PRO A 25 -7.07 1.13 -14.51
CA PRO A 25 -7.08 2.52 -14.07
C PRO A 25 -8.31 2.91 -13.24
N GLU A 26 -9.48 2.34 -13.55
CA GLU A 26 -10.73 2.55 -12.82
C GLU A 26 -10.68 2.07 -11.36
N ASP A 27 -9.87 1.06 -11.05
CA ASP A 27 -9.77 0.49 -9.70
C ASP A 27 -8.94 1.36 -8.76
N VAL A 28 -8.07 2.22 -9.32
CA VAL A 28 -7.07 2.99 -8.56
C VAL A 28 -7.22 4.50 -8.65
N GLN A 29 -8.31 5.01 -9.23
CA GLN A 29 -8.57 6.46 -9.21
C GLN A 29 -8.73 6.97 -7.77
N PRO A 30 -8.19 8.16 -7.43
CA PRO A 30 -7.58 9.18 -8.31
C PRO A 30 -6.07 8.99 -8.57
N CYS A 31 -5.50 7.87 -8.15
CA CYS A 31 -4.10 7.54 -8.39
C CYS A 31 -3.91 6.89 -9.77
N ARG A 32 -2.64 6.67 -10.12
CA ARG A 32 -2.21 5.90 -11.29
C ARG A 32 -1.13 4.93 -10.89
N CYS A 33 -1.15 3.75 -11.49
CA CYS A 33 -0.05 2.80 -11.35
C CYS A 33 0.94 2.95 -12.52
N VAL A 34 2.23 2.89 -12.22
CA VAL A 34 3.32 2.89 -13.21
C VAL A 34 4.14 1.62 -13.03
N GLU A 35 4.29 0.86 -14.11
CA GLU A 35 5.11 -0.36 -14.14
C GLU A 35 6.51 -0.03 -14.67
N PHE A 36 7.52 -0.43 -13.92
CA PHE A 36 8.93 -0.35 -14.31
C PHE A 36 9.47 -1.77 -14.52
N VAL A 37 10.12 -1.98 -15.67
CA VAL A 37 10.63 -3.29 -16.09
C VAL A 37 12.16 -3.40 -15.95
N GLU A 38 12.87 -2.29 -15.74
CA GLU A 38 14.34 -2.33 -15.65
C GLU A 38 14.84 -2.88 -14.31
N GLY A 39 15.41 -4.09 -14.35
CA GLY A 39 16.01 -4.74 -13.18
C GLY A 39 15.04 -5.53 -12.28
N GLY A 40 13.80 -5.73 -12.71
CA GLY A 40 12.74 -6.48 -12.01
C GLY A 40 11.36 -5.84 -12.18
N GLU A 41 10.29 -6.56 -11.86
CA GLU A 41 8.92 -6.02 -11.83
C GLU A 41 8.78 -5.08 -10.61
N LYS A 42 8.69 -3.77 -10.85
CA LYS A 42 8.43 -2.75 -9.82
C LYS A 42 7.22 -1.94 -10.22
N ASN A 43 6.20 -1.91 -9.37
CA ASN A 43 5.03 -1.06 -9.57
C ASN A 43 5.07 0.11 -8.58
N GLU A 44 4.80 1.31 -9.08
CA GLU A 44 4.67 2.53 -8.29
C GLU A 44 3.22 3.00 -8.33
N MET A 45 2.65 3.32 -7.16
CA MET A 45 1.37 3.99 -7.04
C MET A 45 1.60 5.49 -6.92
N VAL A 46 1.19 6.26 -7.93
CA VAL A 46 1.34 7.72 -7.96
C VAL A 46 0.00 8.40 -7.74
N CYS A 47 -0.11 9.13 -6.64
CA CYS A 47 -1.31 9.82 -6.21
C CYS A 47 -1.04 11.33 -6.17
N VAL A 48 -1.84 12.12 -6.88
CA VAL A 48 -1.68 13.59 -6.98
C VAL A 48 -2.98 14.28 -6.61
N GLY A 49 -2.93 15.29 -5.73
CA GLY A 49 -4.13 16.06 -5.38
C GLY A 49 -5.13 15.26 -4.54
N VAL A 50 -4.66 14.32 -3.72
CA VAL A 50 -5.55 13.52 -2.86
C VAL A 50 -5.82 14.28 -1.57
N HIS A 51 -7.10 14.51 -1.27
CA HIS A 51 -7.53 15.26 -0.09
C HIS A 51 -8.44 14.44 0.85
N ASP A 52 -8.75 13.20 0.47
CA ASP A 52 -9.60 12.29 1.22
C ASP A 52 -8.80 11.02 1.55
N THR A 53 -8.53 10.79 2.83
CA THR A 53 -7.83 9.59 3.31
C THR A 53 -8.61 8.32 2.97
N GLU A 54 -9.94 8.36 2.95
CA GLU A 54 -10.77 7.21 2.57
C GLU A 54 -10.65 6.90 1.07
N ALA A 55 -10.42 7.91 0.22
CA ALA A 55 -10.12 7.68 -1.18
C ALA A 55 -8.80 6.94 -1.36
N LEU A 56 -7.76 7.32 -0.60
CA LEU A 56 -6.49 6.62 -0.61
C LEU A 56 -6.65 5.16 -0.16
N LEU A 57 -7.40 4.91 0.90
CA LEU A 57 -7.71 3.56 1.37
C LEU A 57 -8.35 2.70 0.27
N ARG A 58 -9.43 3.17 -0.34
CA ARG A 58 -10.16 2.43 -1.39
C ARG A 58 -9.25 2.01 -2.56
N VAL A 59 -8.32 2.87 -2.96
CA VAL A 59 -7.33 2.53 -4.01
C VAL A 59 -6.54 1.27 -3.62
N PHE A 60 -6.05 1.21 -2.39
CA PHE A 60 -5.28 0.06 -1.90
C PHE A 60 -6.17 -1.15 -1.61
N GLU A 61 -7.42 -0.96 -1.21
CA GLU A 61 -8.39 -2.06 -1.05
C GLU A 61 -8.71 -2.75 -2.38
N ASN A 62 -8.96 -1.97 -3.43
CA ASN A 62 -9.24 -2.50 -4.76
C ASN A 62 -8.02 -3.15 -5.42
N SER A 63 -6.83 -2.82 -4.94
CA SER A 63 -5.56 -3.30 -5.48
C SER A 63 -4.79 -4.24 -4.55
N ARG A 64 -5.43 -4.80 -3.50
CA ARG A 64 -4.79 -5.73 -2.53
C ARG A 64 -4.13 -6.96 -3.15
N ARG A 65 -4.58 -7.36 -4.35
CA ARG A 65 -4.02 -8.49 -5.10
C ARG A 65 -2.77 -8.14 -5.90
N PHE A 66 -2.39 -6.86 -5.98
CA PHE A 66 -1.19 -6.37 -6.65
C PHE A 66 -0.11 -6.01 -5.63
N HIS A 67 1.15 -6.07 -6.06
CA HIS A 67 2.26 -5.59 -5.25
C HIS A 67 2.77 -4.24 -5.78
N PHE A 68 2.96 -3.29 -4.87
CA PHE A 68 3.58 -2.01 -5.17
C PHE A 68 4.87 -1.87 -4.37
N SER A 69 5.95 -1.50 -5.04
CA SER A 69 7.22 -1.20 -4.36
C SER A 69 7.23 0.18 -3.72
N GLU A 70 6.41 1.10 -4.23
CA GLU A 70 6.45 2.51 -3.86
C GLU A 70 5.07 3.17 -3.93
N LEU A 71 4.79 4.06 -2.98
CA LEU A 71 3.71 5.02 -3.00
C LEU A 71 4.30 6.43 -3.08
N THR A 72 3.90 7.17 -4.10
CA THR A 72 4.25 8.57 -4.33
C THR A 72 3.03 9.45 -4.11
N LEU A 73 3.08 10.36 -3.14
CA LEU A 73 2.03 11.33 -2.82
C LEU A 73 2.51 12.75 -3.12
N TRP A 74 1.88 13.42 -4.09
CA TRP A 74 2.20 14.79 -4.46
C TRP A 74 1.02 15.75 -4.27
N ASN A 75 1.31 16.98 -3.83
CA ASN A 75 0.34 18.08 -3.74
C ASN A 75 -0.98 17.65 -3.07
N SER A 76 -0.87 16.95 -1.94
CA SER A 76 -1.97 16.25 -1.28
C SER A 76 -2.19 16.78 0.14
N SER A 77 -3.41 16.69 0.66
CA SER A 77 -3.72 17.14 2.02
C SER A 77 -4.56 16.09 2.71
N LEU A 78 -3.94 15.26 3.53
CA LEU A 78 -4.58 14.11 4.16
C LEU A 78 -4.59 14.29 5.68
N GLN A 79 -5.49 13.60 6.37
CA GLN A 79 -5.43 13.57 7.83
C GLN A 79 -4.23 12.75 8.30
N TYR A 80 -4.05 11.59 7.68
CA TYR A 80 -2.97 10.64 7.91
C TYR A 80 -2.82 9.71 6.72
N ILE A 81 -1.71 8.97 6.70
CA ILE A 81 -1.49 7.85 5.78
C ILE A 81 -1.86 6.55 6.53
N PRO A 82 -2.79 5.74 6.02
CA PRO A 82 -3.18 4.51 6.69
C PRO A 82 -2.06 3.47 6.73
N HIS A 83 -1.75 2.95 7.92
CA HIS A 83 -0.70 1.94 8.13
C HIS A 83 -0.94 0.65 7.34
N GLN A 84 -2.21 0.25 7.21
CA GLN A 84 -2.68 -0.91 6.45
C GLN A 84 -2.21 -0.95 4.99
N ILE A 85 -1.88 0.21 4.38
CA ILE A 85 -1.27 0.27 3.04
C ILE A 85 0.09 -0.44 3.00
N PHE A 86 0.85 -0.34 4.09
CA PHE A 86 2.18 -0.93 4.20
C PHE A 86 2.11 -2.38 4.68
N ASP A 87 1.15 -2.68 5.55
CA ASP A 87 0.98 -4.01 6.14
C ASP A 87 0.34 -5.02 5.18
N ASP A 88 -0.68 -4.62 4.42
CA ASP A 88 -1.43 -5.54 3.56
C ASP A 88 -0.92 -5.58 2.12
N VAL A 89 -0.56 -4.41 1.55
CA VAL A 89 -0.20 -4.28 0.12
C VAL A 89 1.31 -4.29 -0.11
N MET A 90 2.09 -4.40 0.99
CA MET A 90 3.54 -4.50 1.01
C MET A 90 4.25 -3.33 0.31
N VAL A 91 3.70 -2.12 0.40
CA VAL A 91 4.40 -0.91 -0.03
C VAL A 91 5.64 -0.73 0.84
N LYS A 92 6.82 -0.72 0.22
CA LYS A 92 8.10 -0.62 0.95
C LYS A 92 8.65 0.79 1.04
N ASN A 93 8.24 1.65 0.12
CA ASN A 93 8.78 2.98 -0.04
C ASN A 93 7.64 4.00 -0.07
N LEU A 94 7.78 5.07 0.71
CA LEU A 94 6.87 6.19 0.72
C LEU A 94 7.62 7.45 0.30
N TYR A 95 7.20 8.06 -0.80
CA TYR A 95 7.68 9.36 -1.26
C TYR A 95 6.57 10.41 -1.10
N MET A 96 6.87 11.50 -0.41
CA MET A 96 5.95 12.61 -0.21
C MET A 96 6.59 13.92 -0.68
N LYS A 97 5.84 14.68 -1.48
CA LYS A 97 6.21 16.03 -1.89
C LYS A 97 5.01 16.97 -1.87
N ASP A 98 5.16 18.15 -1.28
CA ASP A 98 4.07 19.13 -1.16
C ASP A 98 2.83 18.50 -0.47
N VAL A 99 3.07 17.76 0.62
CA VAL A 99 2.01 17.04 1.33
C VAL A 99 1.74 17.71 2.67
N THR A 100 0.46 17.96 2.95
CA THR A 100 0.01 18.39 4.28
C THR A 100 -0.62 17.21 5.00
N LEU A 101 -0.17 16.95 6.24
CA LEU A 101 -0.68 15.90 7.10
C LEU A 101 -1.08 16.47 8.46
N ARG A 102 -2.09 15.88 9.12
CA ARG A 102 -2.32 16.18 10.55
C ARG A 102 -1.39 15.34 11.43
N ILE A 103 -1.29 14.06 11.12
CA ILE A 103 -0.33 13.11 11.69
C ILE A 103 0.23 12.25 10.53
N ILE A 104 1.42 11.67 10.69
CA ILE A 104 2.03 10.91 9.59
C ILE A 104 1.21 9.65 9.29
N PHE A 105 0.98 8.82 10.30
CA PHE A 105 0.23 7.58 10.22
C PHE A 105 -0.87 7.53 11.29
N ASP A 106 -1.94 6.77 11.04
CA ASP A 106 -2.94 6.43 12.06
C ASP A 106 -2.36 5.51 13.14
N GLU A 107 -1.53 4.56 12.74
CA GLU A 107 -0.73 3.69 13.60
C GLU A 107 0.67 3.51 13.00
N VAL A 108 1.65 3.11 13.82
CA VAL A 108 3.00 2.85 13.29
C VAL A 108 2.95 1.57 12.45
N PRO A 109 3.40 1.57 11.18
CA PRO A 109 3.48 0.34 10.40
C PRO A 109 4.45 -0.65 11.05
N ILE A 110 4.00 -1.88 11.35
CA ILE A 110 4.79 -2.88 12.12
C ILE A 110 5.16 -4.10 11.27
N SER A 111 4.64 -4.23 10.04
CA SER A 111 4.93 -5.39 9.18
C SER A 111 6.42 -5.54 8.83
N ASP A 112 6.87 -6.77 8.61
CA ASP A 112 8.19 -7.12 8.10
C ASP A 112 8.07 -7.56 6.62
N PRO A 113 8.73 -6.89 5.65
CA PRO A 113 9.65 -5.78 5.85
C PRO A 113 8.98 -4.42 6.08
N GLY A 114 7.67 -4.34 5.85
CA GLY A 114 6.87 -3.12 5.98
C GLY A 114 7.46 -1.92 5.25
N LEU A 115 7.15 -0.73 5.77
CA LEU A 115 7.73 0.51 5.28
C LEU A 115 9.23 0.55 5.60
N THR A 116 10.06 0.46 4.56
CA THR A 116 11.52 0.47 4.69
C THR A 116 12.11 1.87 4.54
N HIS A 117 11.59 2.67 3.59
CA HIS A 117 12.08 4.02 3.33
C HIS A 117 10.95 5.04 3.29
N LEU A 118 11.18 6.18 3.92
CA LEU A 118 10.32 7.35 3.90
C LEU A 118 11.12 8.56 3.44
N TRP A 119 10.72 9.17 2.33
CA TRP A 119 11.27 10.43 1.84
C TRP A 119 10.19 11.50 1.87
N ALA A 120 10.49 12.61 2.55
CA ALA A 120 9.57 13.72 2.75
C ALA A 120 10.24 15.03 2.31
N TYR A 121 9.63 15.70 1.33
CA TYR A 121 10.05 17.01 0.84
C TYR A 121 8.88 17.96 0.96
N GLU A 122 9.08 19.12 1.61
CA GLU A 122 8.02 20.14 1.76
C GLU A 122 6.73 19.57 2.39
N VAL A 123 6.90 18.79 3.47
CA VAL A 123 5.79 18.22 4.24
C VAL A 123 5.42 19.12 5.41
N CYS A 124 4.14 19.51 5.48
CA CYS A 124 3.60 20.40 6.52
C CYS A 124 2.71 19.63 7.49
N TYR A 125 2.80 19.97 8.78
CA TYR A 125 1.93 19.42 9.81
C TYR A 125 0.90 20.45 10.26
N LEU A 126 -0.39 20.09 10.20
CA LEU A 126 -1.47 20.90 10.76
C LEU A 126 -1.53 20.68 12.27
N PHE A 127 -0.84 21.53 13.02
CA PHE A 127 -1.03 21.61 14.47
C PHE A 127 -2.32 22.40 14.75
N GLN A 128 -3.32 21.73 15.35
CA GLN A 128 -4.51 22.35 15.93
C GLN A 128 -4.37 22.39 17.45
#